data_AF-A0A2S8ZHG8-F1
#
_entry.id   AF-A0A2S8ZHG8-F1
#
_cell.length_a   1.000
_cell.length_b   1.000
_cell.length_c   1.000
_cell.angle_alpha   90.00
_cell.angle_beta   90.00
_cell.angle_gamma   90.00
#
_symmetry.space_group_name_H-M   'P 1'
#
loop_
_entity.id
_entity.type
_entity.pdbx_description
1 polymer ?
#
loop_
_entity_poly.entity_id
_entity_poly.type
_entity_poly.pdbx_seq_one_letter_code
_entity_poly.pdbx_strand_id
1 'polypeptide(L)' 'MTLKIREIEIIRLYLQGLTIEEIVEQLFVSPSTIKFHRSKLFERIGVKNIIEAISYVISNNLI' A
#
# COMPACT_ATOMS: atom_id res chain seq x y z
N MET A 1 -16.66 1.13 1.09
CA MET A 1 -15.43 1.49 0.35
C MET A 1 -14.51 0.27 0.40
N THR A 2 -14.01 -0.24 -0.73
CA THR A 2 -13.26 -1.51 -0.74
C THR A 2 -11.92 -1.32 -1.44
N LEU A 3 -10.83 -1.64 -0.75
CA LEU A 3 -9.49 -1.67 -1.33
C LEU A 3 -9.38 -2.78 -2.37
N LYS A 4 -8.62 -2.55 -3.43
CA LYS A 4 -8.34 -3.58 -4.44
C LYS A 4 -7.32 -4.58 -3.90
N ILE A 5 -7.36 -5.81 -4.43
CA ILE A 5 -6.48 -6.91 -4.00
C ILE A 5 -5.01 -6.47 -3.96
N ARG A 6 -4.53 -5.81 -5.02
CA ARG A 6 -3.15 -5.33 -5.10
C ARG A 6 -2.83 -4.19 -4.13
N GLU A 7 -3.79 -3.33 -3.83
CA GLU A 7 -3.63 -2.27 -2.82
C GLU A 7 -3.52 -2.88 -1.41
N ILE A 8 -4.33 -3.90 -1.10
CA ILE A 8 -4.30 -4.67 0.16
C ILE A 8 -2.97 -5.41 0.31
N GLU A 9 -2.52 -6.07 -0.74
CA GLU A 9 -1.25 -6.80 -0.74
C GLU A 9 -0.08 -5.86 -0.46
N ILE A 10 0.00 -4.73 -1.16
CA ILE A 10 1.08 -3.75 -0.99
C ILE A 10 1.08 -3.15 0.42
N ILE A 11 -0.06 -2.74 0.95
CA ILE A 11 -0.12 -2.15 2.29
C ILE A 11 0.22 -3.17 3.39
N ARG A 12 -0.11 -4.46 3.20
CA ARG A 12 0.32 -5.54 4.11
C ARG A 12 1.83 -5.74 4.14
N LEU A 13 2.50 -5.58 3.01
CA LEU A 13 3.96 -5.65 2.97
C LEU A 13 4.60 -4.44 3.67
N TYR A 14 4.02 -3.24 3.48
CA TYR A 14 4.46 -2.08 4.26
C TYR A 14 4.25 -2.24 5.77
N LEU A 15 3.15 -2.87 6.21
CA LEU A 15 2.91 -3.21 7.62
C LEU A 15 3.94 -4.19 8.19
N GLN A 16 4.56 -5.00 7.34
CA GLN A 16 5.66 -5.90 7.72
C GLN A 16 7.02 -5.17 7.77
N GLY A 17 7.05 -3.86 7.47
CA GLY A 17 8.27 -3.05 7.50
C GLY A 17 9.08 -3.05 6.20
N LEU A 18 8.54 -3.61 5.12
CA LEU A 18 9.27 -3.72 3.85
C LEU A 18 9.37 -2.38 3.13
N THR A 19 10.53 -2.17 2.51
CA THR A 19 10.85 -1.09 1.60
C THR A 19 10.23 -1.30 0.21
N ILE A 20 10.27 -0.27 -0.65
CA ILE A 20 9.75 -0.38 -2.02
C ILE A 20 10.54 -1.42 -2.81
N GLU A 21 11.85 -1.45 -2.59
CA GLU A 21 12.80 -2.33 -3.24
C GLU A 21 12.50 -3.80 -2.89
N GLU A 22 12.31 -4.11 -1.61
CA GLU A 22 11.92 -5.45 -1.14
C GLU A 22 10.55 -5.87 -1.67
N ILE A 23 9.58 -4.94 -1.70
CA ILE A 23 8.24 -5.20 -2.26
C ILE A 23 8.32 -5.52 -3.76
N VAL A 24 9.16 -4.79 -4.50
CA VAL A 24 9.40 -5.01 -5.93
C VAL A 24 9.94 -6.40 -6.18
N GLU A 25 10.92 -6.83 -5.39
CA GLU A 25 11.52 -8.17 -5.47
C GLU A 25 10.49 -9.26 -5.15
N GLN A 26 9.76 -9.11 -4.04
CA GLN A 26 8.79 -10.10 -3.58
C GLN A 26 7.61 -10.27 -4.55
N LEU A 27 7.19 -9.17 -5.18
CA LEU A 27 6.03 -9.16 -6.06
C LEU A 27 6.39 -9.27 -7.54
N PHE A 28 7.67 -9.37 -7.89
CA PHE A 28 8.20 -9.46 -9.26
C PHE A 28 7.65 -8.38 -10.21
N VAL A 29 7.61 -7.12 -9.75
CA VAL A 29 7.10 -5.98 -10.53
C VAL A 29 8.05 -4.79 -10.49
N SER A 30 7.86 -3.81 -11.37
CA SER A 30 8.71 -2.62 -11.37
C SER A 30 8.40 -1.68 -10.18
N PRO A 31 9.36 -0.83 -9.77
CA PRO A 31 9.11 0.22 -8.79
C PRO A 31 7.98 1.19 -9.20
N SER A 32 7.80 1.42 -10.52
CA SER A 32 6.72 2.27 -11.03
C SER A 32 5.35 1.62 -10.83
N THR A 33 5.22 0.30 -10.92
CA THR A 33 4.00 -0.44 -10.59
C THR A 33 3.62 -0.26 -9.12
N ILE A 34 4.58 -0.38 -8.20
CA ILE A 34 4.33 -0.16 -6.77
C ILE A 34 3.91 1.29 -6.50
N LYS A 35 4.62 2.27 -7.10
CA LYS A 35 4.26 3.69 -6.98
C LYS A 35 2.84 3.97 -7.49
N PHE A 36 2.44 3.37 -8.62
CA PHE A 36 1.10 3.52 -9.19
C PHE A 36 0.02 3.02 -8.23
N HIS A 37 0.12 1.78 -7.74
CA HIS A 37 -0.87 1.23 -6.81
C HIS A 37 -0.92 1.99 -5.49
N ARG A 38 0.22 2.47 -5.00
CA ARG A 38 0.29 3.30 -3.81
C ARG A 38 -0.42 4.64 -4.00
N SER A 39 -0.23 5.31 -5.15
CA SER A 39 -0.97 6.52 -5.47
C SER A 39 -2.48 6.27 -5.54
N LYS A 40 -2.90 5.14 -6.10
CA LYS A 40 -4.32 4.76 -6.12
C LYS A 40 -4.90 4.42 -4.75
N LEU A 41 -4.13 3.76 -3.90
CA LEU A 41 -4.49 3.56 -2.49
C LEU A 41 -4.69 4.90 -1.79
N PHE A 42 -3.75 5.84 -1.94
CA PHE A 42 -3.78 7.15 -1.30
C PHE A 42 -5.00 7.98 -1.72
N GLU A 43 -5.25 8.06 -3.03
CA GLU A 43 -6.44 8.70 -3.61
C GLU A 43 -7.73 8.08 -3.05
N ARG A 44 -7.78 6.75 -2.96
CA ARG A 44 -8.96 6.01 -2.51
C ARG A 44 -9.30 6.27 -1.04
N ILE A 45 -8.30 6.35 -0.16
CA ILE A 45 -8.50 6.52 1.29
C ILE A 45 -8.30 7.95 1.78
N GLY A 46 -8.02 8.89 0.87
CA GLY A 46 -7.91 10.32 1.19
C GLY A 46 -6.68 10.70 2.00
N VAL A 47 -5.56 10.00 1.81
CA VAL A 47 -4.29 10.24 2.53
C VAL A 47 -3.18 10.66 1.57
N LYS A 48 -2.07 11.19 2.11
CA LYS A 48 -0.99 11.79 1.30
C LYS A 48 0.26 10.93 1.21
N ASN A 49 0.46 10.01 2.15
CA ASN A 49 1.68 9.21 2.23
C ASN A 49 1.43 7.85 2.88
N ILE A 50 2.48 7.02 2.91
CA ILE A 50 2.37 5.63 3.37
C ILE A 50 2.12 5.53 4.87
N ILE A 51 2.65 6.46 5.67
CA ILE A 51 2.47 6.49 7.12
C ILE A 51 0.99 6.77 7.44
N GLU A 52 0.41 7.78 6.79
CA GLU A 52 -1.02 8.08 6.90
C GLU A 52 -1.88 6.90 6.40
N ALA A 53 -1.49 6.24 5.31
CA ALA A 53 -2.20 5.06 4.80
C ALA A 53 -2.20 3.89 5.80
N ILE A 54 -1.06 3.60 6.41
CA ILE A 54 -0.91 2.59 7.46
C ILE A 54 -1.81 2.93 8.65
N SER A 55 -1.73 4.16 9.15
CA SER A 55 -2.56 4.63 10.27
C SER A 55 -4.04 4.52 9.96
N TYR A 56 -4.44 4.88 8.74
CA TYR A 56 -5.83 4.80 8.28
C TYR A 56 -6.35 3.36 8.26
N VAL A 57 -5.61 2.41 7.66
CA VAL A 57 -6.10 1.02 7.55
C VAL A 57 -6.20 0.31 8.90
N ILE A 58 -5.27 0.61 9.82
CA ILE A 58 -5.31 0.09 11.19
C ILE A 58 -6.49 0.69 11.96
N SER A 59 -6.62 2.02 11.96
CA SER A 59 -7.65 2.72 12.76
C SER A 59 -9.08 2.40 12.31
N ASN A 60 -9.25 2.01 11.04
CA ASN A 60 -10.55 1.66 10.47
C ASN A 60 -10.78 0.14 10.36
N ASN A 61 -9.91 -0.71 10.94
CA ASN A 61 -9.98 -2.18 10.86
C ASN A 61 -10.20 -2.71 9.44
N LEU A 62 -9.49 -2.13 8.46
CA LEU A 62 -9.62 -2.53 7.05
C LEU A 62 -8.78 -3.74 6.69
N ILE A 63 -7.83 -4.11 7.55
CA ILE A 63 -6.87 -5.21 7.41
C ILE A 63 -6.59 -5.83 8.78
#